data_AF-A0A924CZ04-F1
#
_entry.id   AF-A0A924CZ04-F1
#
_cell.length_a   1.000
_cell.length_b   1.000
_cell.length_c   1.000
_cell.angle_alpha   90.00
_cell.angle_beta   90.00
_cell.angle_gamma   90.00
#
_symmetry.space_group_name_H-M   'P 1'
#
loop_
_entity.id
_entity.type
_entity.pdbx_description
1 polymer ?
#
loop_
_entity_poly.entity_id
_entity_poly.type
_entity_poly.pdbx_seq_one_letter_code
_entity_poly.pdbx_strand_id
1 'polypeptide(L)' 'MKPASIHDYRDAARRRLPRFLFDYIDGGSYAETTLRRNVADLADLALDQR' A
#
# COMPACT_ATOMS: atom_id res chain seq x y z
N MET A 1 12.26 15.66 -3.89
CA MET A 1 11.42 15.61 -2.67
C MET A 1 11.77 14.32 -1.93
N LYS A 2 12.00 14.37 -0.62
CA LYS A 2 12.20 13.16 0.19
C LYS A 2 10.83 12.54 0.49
N PRO A 3 10.63 11.22 0.35
CA PRO A 3 9.40 10.55 0.76
C PRO A 3 9.07 10.85 2.22
N ALA A 4 7.82 11.24 2.50
CA ALA A 4 7.34 11.57 3.85
C ALA A 4 6.41 10.49 4.43
N SER A 5 5.89 9.61 3.56
CA SER A 5 5.04 8.48 3.91
C SER A 5 5.44 7.21 3.15
N ILE A 6 4.93 6.05 3.58
CA ILE A 6 5.09 4.80 2.84
C ILE A 6 4.43 4.87 1.46
N HIS A 7 3.34 5.63 1.30
CA HIS A 7 2.67 5.80 0.01
C HIS A 7 3.57 6.50 -1.02
N ASP A 8 4.43 7.43 -0.61
CA ASP A 8 5.39 8.08 -1.51
C ASP A 8 6.42 7.10 -2.09
N TYR A 9 6.82 6.10 -1.29
CA TYR A 9 7.70 5.03 -1.78
C TYR A 9 7.00 4.12 -2.79
N ARG A 10 5.71 3.80 -2.57
CA ARG A 10 4.90 3.04 -3.54
C ARG A 10 4.80 3.77 -4.88
N ASP A 11 4.54 5.07 -4.85
CA ASP A 11 4.48 5.89 -6.07
C ASP A 11 5.82 6.01 -6.77
N ALA A 12 6.91 6.15 -6.01
CA ALA A 12 8.27 6.13 -6.57
C ALA A 12 8.58 4.77 -7.23
N ALA A 13 8.18 3.66 -6.60
CA ALA A 13 8.35 2.32 -7.15
C ALA A 13 7.54 2.13 -8.44
N ARG A 14 6.28 2.61 -8.48
CA ARG A 14 5.41 2.57 -9.67
C ARG A 14 6.02 3.27 -10.89
N ARG A 15 6.76 4.36 -10.67
CA ARG A 15 7.44 5.12 -11.73
C ARG A 15 8.76 4.50 -12.17
N ARG A 16 9.45 3.77 -11.28
CA ARG A 16 10.82 3.28 -11.51
C ARG A 16 10.88 1.84 -12.00
N LEU A 17 9.92 0.99 -11.62
CA LEU A 17 9.92 -0.42 -11.97
C LEU A 17 9.21 -0.68 -13.31
N PRO A 18 9.66 -1.67 -14.11
CA PRO A 18 8.86 -2.20 -15.20
C PRO A 18 7.47 -2.64 -14.70
N ARG A 19 6.45 -2.47 -15.53
CA ARG A 19 5.05 -2.68 -15.13
C ARG A 19 4.80 -4.05 -14.51
N PHE A 20 5.27 -5.13 -15.14
CA PHE A 20 5.06 -6.49 -14.65
C PHE A 20 5.67 -6.70 -13.25
N LEU A 21 6.82 -6.08 -12.96
CA LEU A 21 7.50 -6.22 -11.69
C LEU A 21 6.81 -5.41 -10.59
N PHE A 22 6.31 -4.21 -10.93
CA PHE A 22 5.48 -3.44 -10.01
C PHE A 22 4.21 -4.20 -9.65
N ASP A 23 3.47 -4.69 -10.65
CA ASP A 23 2.21 -5.42 -10.44
C ASP A 23 2.44 -6.72 -9.62
N TYR A 24 3.56 -7.41 -9.83
CA TYR A 24 3.93 -8.60 -9.04
C TYR A 24 4.17 -8.31 -7.56
N ILE A 25 4.75 -7.15 -7.24
CA ILE A 25 5.08 -6.75 -5.85
C ILE A 25 3.87 -6.12 -5.16
N ASP A 26 3.12 -5.28 -5.89
CA ASP A 26 2.06 -4.43 -5.34
C ASP A 26 0.69 -5.15 -5.29
N GLY A 27 0.49 -6.14 -6.16
CA GLY A 27 -0.78 -6.86 -6.31
C GLY A 27 -1.08 -7.86 -5.19
N GLY A 28 -2.37 -8.16 -5.03
CA GLY A 28 -2.87 -9.17 -4.09
C GLY A 28 -3.45 -10.40 -4.78
N SER A 29 -3.94 -11.36 -4.00
CA SER A 29 -4.59 -12.55 -4.57
C SER A 29 -5.96 -12.22 -5.18
N TYR A 30 -6.21 -12.68 -6.41
CA TYR A 30 -7.49 -12.59 -7.12
C TYR A 30 -8.11 -11.19 -7.07
N ALA A 31 -9.30 -11.04 -6.47
CA ALA A 31 -10.00 -9.76 -6.36
C ALA A 31 -9.40 -8.81 -5.30
N GLU A 32 -8.29 -9.18 -4.66
CA GLU A 32 -7.55 -8.39 -3.68
C GLU A 32 -8.36 -7.96 -2.45
N THR A 33 -9.45 -8.68 -2.15
CA THR A 33 -10.34 -8.35 -1.04
C THR A 33 -9.60 -8.35 0.29
N THR A 34 -8.74 -9.35 0.54
CA THR A 34 -7.92 -9.41 1.76
C THR A 34 -6.91 -8.28 1.83
N LEU A 35 -6.26 -7.94 0.71
CA LEU A 35 -5.31 -6.83 0.65
C LEU A 35 -5.97 -5.50 1.04
N ARG A 36 -7.18 -5.22 0.53
CA ARG A 36 -7.94 -4.01 0.90
C ARG A 36 -8.37 -4.02 2.38
N ARG A 37 -8.83 -5.16 2.90
CA ARG A 37 -9.23 -5.30 4.31
C ARG A 37 -8.07 -5.05 5.26
N ASN A 38 -6.86 -5.54 4.98
CA ASN A 38 -5.69 -5.31 5.82
C ASN A 38 -5.42 -3.82 6.12
N VAL A 39 -5.73 -2.94 5.17
CA VAL A 39 -5.56 -1.49 5.34
C VAL A 39 -6.78 -0.86 6.00
N ALA A 40 -7.99 -1.20 5.52
CA ALA A 40 -9.23 -0.62 6.03
C ALA A 40 -9.45 -0.95 7.51
N ASP A 41 -9.25 -2.23 7.90
CA ASP A 41 -9.49 -2.69 9.25
C ASP A 41 -8.61 -1.96 10.28
N LEU A 42 -7.36 -1.62 9.92
CA LEU A 42 -6.47 -0.83 10.78
C LEU A 42 -6.87 0.65 10.83
N ALA A 43 -7.31 1.22 9.70
CA ALA A 43 -7.73 2.61 9.63
C ALA A 43 -8.99 2.88 10.48
N ASP A 44 -9.84 1.86 10.66
CA ASP A 44 -11.06 1.93 11.46
C ASP A 44 -10.80 1.86 12.98
N LEU A 45 -9.57 1.55 13.41
CA LEU A 45 -9.20 1.53 14.83
C LEU A 45 -8.90 2.94 15.36
N ALA A 46 -9.63 3.36 16.39
CA ALA A 46 -9.36 4.61 17.10
C ALA A 46 -8.40 4.39 18.28
N LEU A 47 -7.46 5.32 18.47
CA LEU A 47 -6.56 5.34 19.62
C LEU A 47 -7.21 6.10 20.79
N ASP A 48 -7.30 5.45 21.95
CA ASP A 48 -7.60 6.11 23.22
C ASP A 48 -6.29 6.62 23.84
N GLN A 49 -6.05 7.92 23.74
CA GLN A 49 -4.85 8.56 24.29
C GLN A 49 -5.08 8.91 25.78
N ARG A 50 -4.20 8.43 26.66
CA ARG A 50 -4.20 8.72 28.11
C ARG A 50 -3.13 9.73 28.48
#